data_AF-I1BQT9-F1
#
_entry.id   AF-I1BQT9-F1
#
_cell.length_a   1.000
_cell.length_b   1.000
_cell.length_c   1.000
_cell.angle_alpha   90.00
_cell.angle_beta   90.00
_cell.angle_gamma   90.00
#
_symmetry.space_group_name_H-M   'P 1'
#
loop_
_entity.id
_entity.type
_entity.pdbx_description
1 polymer ?
#
loop_
_entity_poly.entity_id
_entity_poly.type
_entity_poly.pdbx_seq_one_letter_code
_entity_poly.pdbx_strand_id
1 'polypeptide(L)'
;MSQYLTFAGIVFRFEVGILLVILMFTEWIFSRFHLISIVKTITATALLSLITTVPLDSYFWNQLLWPEGMVFYFNAILNKSSEWGTLPFYAYFTNFLPRLLLISYPLMIVAFARDTRVRRILCPMILYTLVFSLVPHKEWRFIIYTVPVFTAAAATQVNALLIYQRRSSAGRFGLLLLTGGILASFFASLIMFQISSLNYPGGQALKSLHVINESTPFISVHMDAETAMTGASLFGQTNTDWKYSKNEKDATEEDFIEARYTHILTANPEKFNSSLFETVHVTYGIGNIQLILPNKVYQDTGPKKEIINLFGIVRLEVALTPKIYTLRAIYSQKTWVQALLRKYPVILFSKTYCPYCKRAKQLIAKYSNSIKIIEVDLEENSRDIQLALHSISGQYTFPNLFIHGQSFGGFDNLSELDRQGKLSKLFLEQ
;
A
#
# COMPACT_ATOMS: atom_id res chain seq x y z
N MET A 1 -15.46 30.65 -2.95
CA MET A 1 -14.41 29.81 -3.58
C MET A 1 -13.20 29.64 -2.67
N SER A 2 -12.55 30.72 -2.22
CA SER A 2 -11.37 30.67 -1.33
C SER A 2 -11.61 29.86 -0.06
N GLN A 3 -12.75 30.02 0.61
CA GLN A 3 -13.11 29.25 1.81
C GLN A 3 -13.15 27.74 1.54
N TYR A 4 -13.88 27.30 0.51
CA TYR A 4 -14.00 25.88 0.16
C TYR A 4 -12.67 25.25 -0.23
N LEU A 5 -11.85 25.94 -1.04
CA LEU A 5 -10.53 25.44 -1.43
C LEU A 5 -9.55 25.42 -0.25
N THR A 6 -9.65 26.38 0.68
CA THR A 6 -8.83 26.39 1.91
C THR A 6 -9.19 25.22 2.81
N PHE A 7 -10.49 25.01 3.05
CA PHE A 7 -10.99 23.88 3.83
C PHE A 7 -10.55 22.55 3.20
N ALA A 8 -10.78 22.38 1.89
CA ALA A 8 -10.38 21.17 1.17
C ALA A 8 -8.86 20.96 1.20
N GLY A 9 -8.07 22.03 1.09
CA GLY A 9 -6.61 22.01 1.16
C GLY A 9 -6.06 21.55 2.50
N ILE A 10 -6.75 21.86 3.60
CA ILE A 10 -6.28 21.57 4.97
C ILE A 10 -6.82 20.25 5.50
N VAL A 11 -8.07 19.93 5.17
CA VAL A 11 -8.78 18.76 5.72
C VAL A 11 -8.63 17.53 4.84
N PHE A 12 -8.66 17.68 3.51
CA PHE A 12 -8.76 16.54 2.60
C PHE A 12 -7.52 16.27 1.77
N ARG A 13 -6.94 17.32 1.14
CA ARG A 13 -5.91 17.18 0.10
C ARG A 13 -5.03 18.43 0.01
N PHE A 14 -3.80 18.35 0.48
CA PHE A 14 -2.84 19.45 0.43
C PHE A 14 -2.64 20.05 -0.98
N GLU A 15 -2.72 19.23 -2.04
CA GLU A 15 -2.52 19.66 -3.42
C GLU A 15 -3.55 20.70 -3.89
N VAL A 16 -4.74 20.70 -3.28
CA VAL A 16 -5.77 21.71 -3.52
C VAL A 16 -5.36 23.08 -2.97
N GLY A 17 -4.55 23.12 -1.91
CA GLY A 17 -3.95 24.34 -1.39
C GLY A 17 -3.01 25.01 -2.39
N ILE A 18 -2.18 24.23 -3.09
CA ILE A 18 -1.30 24.74 -4.16
C ILE A 18 -2.15 25.32 -5.31
N LEU A 19 -3.24 24.65 -5.66
CA LEU A 19 -4.17 25.15 -6.68
C LEU A 19 -4.77 26.50 -6.28
N LEU A 20 -5.19 26.65 -5.03
CA LEU A 20 -5.70 27.90 -4.48
C LEU A 20 -4.68 29.04 -4.61
N VAL A 21 -3.42 28.79 -4.23
CA VAL A 21 -2.34 29.80 -4.33
C VAL A 21 -2.16 30.26 -5.77
N ILE A 22 -2.13 29.33 -6.73
CA ILE A 22 -2.00 29.65 -8.16
C ILE A 22 -3.21 30.45 -8.66
N LEU A 23 -4.43 30.03 -8.33
CA LEU A 23 -5.64 30.74 -8.70
C LEU A 23 -5.65 32.18 -8.16
N MET A 24 -5.27 32.36 -6.89
CA MET A 24 -5.15 33.69 -6.29
C MET A 24 -4.11 34.55 -6.98
N PHE A 25 -2.91 34.01 -7.24
CA PHE A 25 -1.85 34.73 -7.92
C PHE A 25 -2.31 35.19 -9.30
N THR A 26 -2.99 34.33 -10.05
CA THR A 26 -3.50 34.67 -11.39
C THR A 26 -4.60 35.74 -11.33
N GLU A 27 -5.56 35.63 -10.41
CA GLU A 27 -6.62 36.62 -10.26
C GLU A 27 -6.10 37.97 -9.71
N TRP A 28 -5.01 37.97 -8.94
CA TRP A 28 -4.33 39.17 -8.43
C TRP A 28 -3.67 39.94 -9.58
N ILE A 29 -2.98 39.26 -10.49
CA ILE A 29 -2.40 39.85 -11.71
C ILE A 29 -3.49 40.57 -12.53
N PHE A 30 -4.70 40.01 -12.58
CA PHE A 30 -5.83 40.64 -13.28
C PHE A 30 -6.57 41.71 -12.46
N SER A 31 -6.04 42.11 -11.29
CA SER A 31 -6.55 43.19 -10.42
C SER A 31 -8.01 43.03 -10.00
N ARG A 32 -8.45 41.78 -9.76
CA ARG A 32 -9.86 41.47 -9.50
C ARG A 32 -10.27 41.48 -8.02
N PHE A 33 -9.33 41.68 -7.09
CA PHE A 33 -9.65 41.68 -5.67
C PHE A 33 -8.63 42.43 -4.80
N HIS A 34 -9.08 42.81 -3.59
CA HIS A 34 -8.21 43.30 -2.51
C HIS A 34 -7.56 42.12 -1.77
N LEU A 35 -6.23 42.03 -1.86
CA LEU A 35 -5.44 40.93 -1.28
C LEU A 35 -5.70 40.70 0.22
N ILE A 36 -5.83 41.79 0.98
CA ILE A 36 -6.00 41.75 2.44
C ILE A 36 -7.29 41.00 2.84
N SER A 37 -8.40 41.25 2.13
CA SER A 37 -9.69 40.61 2.46
C SER A 37 -9.63 39.10 2.25
N ILE A 38 -8.98 38.65 1.17
CA ILE A 38 -8.84 37.22 0.89
C ILE A 38 -7.92 36.54 1.89
N VAL A 39 -6.77 37.15 2.21
CA VAL A 39 -5.84 36.61 3.23
C VAL A 39 -6.56 36.44 4.56
N LYS A 40 -7.35 37.43 5.01
CA LYS A 40 -8.17 37.31 6.23
C LYS A 40 -9.13 36.12 6.17
N THR A 41 -9.86 35.96 5.07
CA THR A 41 -10.78 34.84 4.89
C THR A 41 -10.07 33.49 4.90
N ILE A 42 -8.91 33.38 4.24
CA ILE A 42 -8.11 32.15 4.21
C ILE A 42 -7.59 31.84 5.60
N THR A 43 -6.98 32.79 6.30
CA THR A 43 -6.46 32.57 7.66
C THR A 43 -7.57 32.15 8.61
N ALA A 44 -8.73 32.82 8.58
CA ALA A 44 -9.87 32.46 9.42
C ALA A 44 -10.38 31.04 9.11
N THR A 45 -10.52 30.70 7.82
CA THR A 45 -10.96 29.36 7.39
C THR A 45 -9.93 28.29 7.74
N ALA A 46 -8.64 28.61 7.62
CA ALA A 46 -7.55 27.71 7.91
C ALA A 46 -7.48 27.37 9.40
N LEU A 47 -7.60 28.37 10.26
CA LEU A 47 -7.66 28.17 11.70
C LEU A 47 -8.86 27.30 12.09
N LEU A 48 -10.05 27.58 11.54
CA LEU A 48 -11.24 26.78 11.79
C LEU A 48 -11.07 25.32 11.30
N SER A 49 -10.42 25.13 10.15
CA SER A 49 -10.16 23.81 9.57
C SER A 49 -9.16 23.02 10.43
N LEU A 50 -8.11 23.68 10.94
CA LEU A 50 -7.12 23.05 11.82
C LEU A 50 -7.72 22.68 13.19
N ILE A 51 -8.53 23.57 13.77
CA ILE A 51 -9.23 23.33 15.05
C ILE A 51 -10.21 22.15 14.94
N THR A 52 -10.73 21.87 13.75
CA THR A 52 -11.65 20.75 13.52
C THR A 52 -10.93 19.44 13.17
N THR A 53 -9.98 19.48 12.23
CA THR A 53 -9.30 18.27 11.74
C THR A 53 -8.32 17.70 12.77
N VAL A 54 -7.49 18.52 13.42
CA VAL A 54 -6.42 18.03 14.28
C VAL A 54 -6.97 17.22 15.47
N PRO A 55 -7.96 17.68 16.24
CA PRO A 55 -8.50 16.87 17.33
C PRO A 55 -9.20 15.60 16.86
N LEU A 56 -9.94 15.67 15.75
CA LEU A 56 -10.67 14.54 15.20
C LEU A 56 -9.72 13.44 14.71
N ASP A 57 -8.72 13.83 13.91
CA ASP A 57 -7.73 12.90 13.38
C ASP A 57 -6.86 12.33 14.50
N SER A 58 -6.49 13.17 15.47
CA SER A 58 -5.70 12.71 16.62
C SER A 58 -6.45 11.68 17.47
N TYR A 59 -7.77 11.80 17.58
CA TYR A 59 -8.63 10.81 18.24
C TYR A 59 -8.60 9.46 17.50
N PHE A 60 -8.79 9.45 16.17
CA PHE A 60 -8.80 8.21 15.39
C PHE A 60 -7.44 7.51 15.32
N TRP A 61 -6.36 8.30 15.28
CA TRP A 61 -5.00 7.77 15.17
C TRP A 61 -4.32 7.55 16.52
N ASN A 62 -4.97 7.91 17.64
CA ASN A 62 -4.45 7.81 18.99
C ASN A 62 -3.06 8.47 19.18
N GLN A 63 -2.80 9.54 18.43
CA GLN A 63 -1.57 10.33 18.49
C GLN A 63 -1.86 11.75 17.97
N LEU A 64 -1.21 12.78 18.51
CA LEU A 64 -1.40 14.15 18.04
C LEU A 64 -0.88 14.29 16.60
N LEU A 65 -1.78 14.46 15.64
CA LEU A 65 -1.38 14.57 14.24
C LEU A 65 -2.32 15.44 13.41
N TRP A 66 -1.76 15.96 12.32
CA TRP A 66 -2.49 16.53 11.19
C TRP A 66 -2.14 15.71 9.95
N PRO A 67 -3.07 14.90 9.39
CA PRO A 67 -2.72 13.94 8.34
C PRO A 67 -2.12 14.62 7.10
N GLU A 68 -2.78 15.65 6.59
CA GLU A 68 -2.32 16.37 5.40
C GLU A 68 -0.97 17.08 5.62
N GLY A 69 -0.73 17.59 6.82
CA GLY A 69 0.57 18.14 7.19
C GLY A 69 1.68 17.09 7.18
N MET A 70 1.40 15.90 7.69
CA MET A 70 2.33 14.77 7.68
C MET A 70 2.57 14.24 6.25
N VAL A 71 1.53 14.20 5.41
CA VAL A 71 1.64 13.83 3.98
C VAL A 71 2.53 14.84 3.25
N PHE A 72 2.34 16.14 3.50
CA PHE A 72 3.21 17.17 2.93
C PHE A 72 4.66 17.00 3.40
N TYR A 73 4.89 16.78 4.69
CA TYR A 73 6.23 16.55 5.23
C TYR A 73 6.90 15.32 4.59
N PHE A 74 6.18 14.20 4.51
CA PHE A 74 6.69 12.96 3.93
C PHE A 74 7.00 13.07 2.42
N ASN A 75 6.11 13.70 1.66
CA ASN A 75 6.24 13.78 0.21
C ASN A 75 7.13 14.93 -0.26
N ALA A 76 6.90 16.15 0.26
CA ALA A 76 7.58 17.35 -0.23
C ALA A 76 8.93 17.62 0.48
N ILE A 77 9.03 17.31 1.78
CA ILE A 77 10.26 17.59 2.56
C ILE A 77 11.20 16.37 2.55
N LEU A 78 10.69 15.17 2.83
CA LEU A 78 11.52 13.96 2.85
C LEU A 78 11.72 13.31 1.47
N ASN A 79 10.96 13.73 0.45
CA ASN A 79 11.01 13.21 -0.92
C ASN A 79 10.89 11.67 -1.02
N LYS A 80 10.20 11.04 -0.06
CA LYS A 80 10.06 9.59 0.02
C LYS A 80 9.18 8.99 -1.07
N SER A 81 8.31 9.78 -1.69
CA SER A 81 7.49 9.32 -2.82
C SER A 81 8.31 8.89 -4.03
N SER A 82 9.56 9.37 -4.14
CA SER A 82 10.47 8.96 -5.23
C SER A 82 10.85 7.48 -5.19
N GLU A 83 10.74 6.83 -4.01
CA GLU A 83 10.96 5.38 -3.85
C GLU A 83 9.92 4.55 -4.62
N TRP A 84 8.74 5.13 -4.92
CA TRP A 84 7.69 4.51 -5.73
C TRP A 84 7.83 4.76 -7.24
N GLY A 85 9.03 5.14 -7.68
CA GLY A 85 9.38 5.38 -9.08
C GLY A 85 9.31 6.85 -9.49
N THR A 86 10.05 7.19 -10.54
CA THR A 86 10.13 8.56 -11.07
C THR A 86 9.77 8.58 -12.55
N LEU A 87 9.23 9.72 -13.00
CA LEU A 87 8.84 9.92 -14.39
C LEU A 87 9.39 11.25 -14.91
N PRO A 88 9.68 11.34 -16.23
CA PRO A 88 10.18 12.57 -16.85
C PRO A 88 9.27 13.78 -16.58
N PHE A 89 9.84 14.99 -16.61
CA PHE A 89 9.11 16.25 -16.38
C PHE A 89 7.82 16.35 -17.21
N TYR A 90 7.89 16.02 -18.51
CA TYR A 90 6.77 16.12 -19.45
C TYR A 90 5.71 15.00 -19.32
N ALA A 91 5.86 14.06 -18.39
CA ALA A 91 5.00 12.88 -18.30
C ALA A 91 3.52 13.26 -18.06
N TYR A 92 3.23 14.32 -17.30
CA TYR A 92 1.84 14.74 -17.10
C TYR A 92 1.13 15.12 -18.39
N PHE A 93 1.81 15.83 -19.29
CA PHE A 93 1.24 16.26 -20.56
C PHE A 93 1.21 15.17 -21.63
N THR A 94 2.11 14.19 -21.56
CA THR A 94 2.24 13.14 -22.59
C THR A 94 1.56 11.82 -22.23
N ASN A 95 1.53 11.46 -20.96
CA ASN A 95 0.98 10.18 -20.49
C ASN A 95 -0.31 10.36 -19.69
N PHE A 96 -0.33 11.24 -18.70
CA PHE A 96 -1.46 11.33 -17.76
C PHE A 96 -2.66 12.07 -18.35
N LEU A 97 -2.49 13.33 -18.77
CA LEU A 97 -3.57 14.14 -19.31
C LEU A 97 -4.23 13.52 -20.55
N PRO A 98 -3.49 12.95 -21.52
CA PRO A 98 -4.11 12.28 -22.67
C PRO A 98 -4.97 11.08 -22.26
N ARG A 99 -4.56 10.30 -21.26
CA ARG A 99 -5.33 9.15 -20.74
C ARG A 99 -6.56 9.60 -19.94
N LEU A 100 -6.45 10.68 -19.17
CA LEU A 100 -7.56 11.21 -18.36
C LEU A 100 -8.62 11.92 -19.20
N LEU A 101 -8.20 12.62 -20.26
CA LEU A 101 -9.09 13.48 -21.06
C LEU A 101 -9.54 12.83 -22.37
N LEU A 102 -8.81 11.83 -22.90
CA LEU A 102 -9.10 11.16 -24.17
C LEU A 102 -9.42 12.18 -25.28
N ILE A 103 -10.58 12.08 -25.95
CA ILE A 103 -11.00 13.03 -26.99
C ILE A 103 -11.05 14.49 -26.51
N SER A 104 -11.27 14.75 -25.22
CA SER A 104 -11.26 16.10 -24.66
C SER A 104 -9.87 16.75 -24.72
N TYR A 105 -8.79 15.96 -24.73
CA TYR A 105 -7.42 16.47 -24.76
C TYR A 105 -7.11 17.27 -26.05
N PRO A 106 -7.26 16.73 -27.26
CA PRO A 106 -7.04 17.50 -28.48
C PRO A 106 -8.06 18.64 -28.65
N LEU A 107 -9.32 18.45 -28.24
CA LEU A 107 -10.35 19.50 -28.31
C LEU A 107 -10.00 20.71 -27.45
N MET A 108 -9.48 20.48 -26.25
CA MET A 108 -8.99 21.52 -25.35
C MET A 108 -7.84 22.31 -25.97
N ILE A 109 -6.89 21.66 -26.66
CA ILE A 109 -5.78 22.34 -27.34
C ILE A 109 -6.32 23.28 -28.44
N VAL A 110 -7.29 22.82 -29.23
CA VAL A 110 -7.94 23.65 -30.25
C VAL A 110 -8.70 24.82 -29.61
N ALA A 111 -9.42 24.58 -28.51
CA ALA A 111 -10.13 25.61 -27.76
C ALA A 111 -9.17 26.69 -27.23
N PHE A 112 -8.02 26.27 -26.69
CA PHE A 112 -6.97 27.16 -26.19
C PHE A 112 -6.39 28.05 -27.30
N ALA A 113 -6.20 27.49 -28.50
CA ALA A 113 -5.68 28.25 -29.64
C ALA A 113 -6.69 29.28 -30.19
N ARG A 114 -8.00 29.03 -30.04
CA ARG A 114 -9.06 29.84 -30.67
C ARG A 114 -9.71 30.87 -29.76
N ASP A 115 -9.94 30.56 -28.48
CA ASP A 115 -10.70 31.43 -27.58
C ASP A 115 -9.82 32.00 -26.46
N THR A 116 -9.72 33.32 -26.41
CA THR A 116 -8.93 34.04 -25.41
C THR A 116 -9.47 33.86 -23.99
N ARG A 117 -10.79 33.64 -23.84
CA ARG A 117 -11.45 33.38 -22.56
C ARG A 117 -11.08 32.00 -22.04
N VAL A 118 -10.97 31.01 -22.93
CA VAL A 118 -10.50 29.66 -22.58
C VAL A 118 -9.06 29.71 -22.08
N ARG A 119 -8.18 30.48 -22.73
CA ARG A 119 -6.79 30.67 -22.25
C ARG A 119 -6.75 31.18 -20.82
N ARG A 120 -7.59 32.15 -20.46
CA ARG A 120 -7.65 32.71 -19.09
C ARG A 120 -7.96 31.63 -18.04
N ILE A 121 -8.84 30.69 -18.36
CA ILE A 121 -9.25 29.62 -17.43
C ILE A 121 -8.24 28.46 -17.41
N LEU A 122 -7.60 28.17 -18.55
CA LEU A 122 -6.65 27.06 -18.66
C LEU A 122 -5.23 27.38 -18.20
N CYS A 123 -4.76 28.63 -18.33
CA CYS A 123 -3.40 29.00 -17.91
C CYS A 123 -3.10 28.66 -16.44
N PRO A 124 -3.99 28.92 -15.46
CA PRO A 124 -3.78 28.49 -14.07
C PRO A 124 -3.69 26.96 -13.92
N MET A 125 -4.49 26.20 -14.67
CA MET A 125 -4.48 24.72 -14.63
C MET A 125 -3.20 24.14 -15.25
N ILE A 126 -2.71 24.74 -16.34
CA ILE A 126 -1.45 24.36 -16.97
C ILE A 126 -0.29 24.68 -16.03
N LEU A 127 -0.29 25.88 -15.42
CA LEU A 127 0.73 26.27 -14.45
C LEU A 127 0.74 25.33 -13.23
N TYR A 128 -0.43 24.98 -12.70
CA TYR A 128 -0.57 23.99 -11.64
C TYR A 128 0.04 22.63 -12.03
N THR A 129 -0.28 22.14 -13.23
CA THR A 129 0.29 20.89 -13.75
C THR A 129 1.81 20.98 -13.93
N LEU A 130 2.33 22.14 -14.36
CA LEU A 130 3.78 22.39 -14.49
C LEU A 130 4.49 22.39 -13.13
N VAL A 131 3.89 22.99 -12.10
CA VAL A 131 4.43 22.95 -10.74
C VAL A 131 4.56 21.52 -10.24
N PHE A 132 3.52 20.69 -10.41
CA PHE A 132 3.58 19.27 -10.08
C PHE A 132 4.54 18.49 -10.98
N SER A 133 4.80 18.93 -12.21
CA SER A 133 5.76 18.30 -13.13
C SER A 133 7.20 18.35 -12.61
N LEU A 134 7.52 19.30 -11.73
CA LEU A 134 8.82 19.43 -11.06
C LEU A 134 9.05 18.31 -10.04
N VAL A 135 8.00 17.69 -9.51
CA VAL A 135 8.12 16.58 -8.57
C VAL A 135 8.59 15.32 -9.33
N PRO A 136 9.65 14.62 -8.87
CA PRO A 136 10.15 13.42 -9.54
C PRO A 136 9.10 12.32 -9.65
N HIS A 137 8.39 12.07 -8.54
CA HIS A 137 7.25 11.15 -8.49
C HIS A 137 6.01 11.81 -9.09
N LYS A 138 5.26 11.07 -9.91
CA LYS A 138 4.10 11.61 -10.62
C LYS A 138 2.92 10.67 -10.49
N GLU A 139 1.78 11.23 -10.10
CA GLU A 139 0.54 10.50 -9.94
C GLU A 139 -0.63 11.30 -10.51
N TRP A 140 -1.57 10.59 -11.13
CA TRP A 140 -2.76 11.22 -11.71
C TRP A 140 -3.59 11.96 -10.65
N ARG A 141 -3.59 11.50 -9.39
CA ARG A 141 -4.37 12.09 -8.29
C ARG A 141 -3.93 13.51 -7.93
N PHE A 142 -2.67 13.87 -8.18
CA PHE A 142 -2.17 15.22 -7.90
C PHE A 142 -2.76 16.25 -8.87
N ILE A 143 -3.06 15.85 -10.12
CA ILE A 143 -3.54 16.77 -11.15
C ILE A 143 -5.02 16.61 -11.49
N ILE A 144 -5.73 15.66 -10.86
CA ILE A 144 -7.13 15.34 -11.17
C ILE A 144 -8.05 16.56 -11.10
N TYR A 145 -7.74 17.53 -10.24
CA TYR A 145 -8.52 18.77 -10.04
C TYR A 145 -8.57 19.66 -11.29
N THR A 146 -7.64 19.48 -12.22
CA THR A 146 -7.61 20.21 -13.49
C THR A 146 -8.55 19.62 -14.54
N VAL A 147 -8.92 18.34 -14.41
CA VAL A 147 -9.69 17.59 -15.42
C VAL A 147 -11.07 18.22 -15.70
N PRO A 148 -11.87 18.64 -14.70
CA PRO A 148 -13.15 19.29 -14.97
C PRO A 148 -13.00 20.57 -15.80
N VAL A 149 -11.95 21.35 -15.53
CA VAL A 149 -11.69 22.62 -16.20
C VAL A 149 -11.20 22.40 -17.65
N PHE A 150 -10.32 21.42 -17.86
CA PHE A 150 -9.91 20.99 -19.20
C PHE A 150 -11.08 20.44 -20.02
N THR A 151 -11.98 19.68 -19.40
CA THR A 151 -13.19 19.16 -20.04
C THR A 151 -14.16 20.28 -20.40
N ALA A 152 -14.35 21.26 -19.53
CA ALA A 152 -15.16 22.45 -19.81
C ALA A 152 -14.60 23.25 -21.00
N ALA A 153 -13.28 23.39 -21.10
CA ALA A 153 -12.64 24.01 -22.25
C ALA A 153 -12.89 23.22 -23.55
N ALA A 154 -12.78 21.89 -23.51
CA ALA A 154 -13.12 21.04 -24.65
C ALA A 154 -14.59 21.21 -25.09
N ALA A 155 -15.53 21.38 -24.14
CA ALA A 155 -16.94 21.60 -24.44
C ALA A 155 -17.19 22.90 -25.24
N THR A 156 -16.38 23.95 -25.04
CA THR A 156 -16.49 25.17 -25.85
C THR A 156 -16.20 24.91 -27.34
N GLN A 157 -15.26 24.02 -27.63
CA GLN A 157 -14.92 23.62 -28.99
C GLN A 157 -16.01 22.73 -29.61
N VAL A 158 -16.64 21.87 -28.81
CA VAL A 158 -17.82 21.10 -29.23
C VAL A 158 -18.96 22.04 -29.61
N ASN A 159 -19.26 23.04 -28.77
CA ASN A 159 -20.30 24.04 -29.05
C ASN A 159 -20.00 24.83 -30.33
N ALA A 160 -18.75 25.26 -30.53
CA ALA A 160 -18.35 25.95 -31.76
C ALA A 160 -18.57 25.09 -33.01
N LEU A 161 -18.30 23.78 -32.93
CA LEU A 161 -18.51 22.85 -34.03
C LEU A 161 -20.00 22.61 -34.34
N LEU A 162 -20.83 22.51 -33.31
CA LEU A 162 -22.29 22.38 -33.43
C LEU A 162 -22.94 23.59 -34.11
N ILE A 163 -22.36 24.77 -33.94
CA ILE A 163 -22.80 25.98 -34.65
C ILE A 163 -22.29 25.96 -36.10
N TYR A 164 -21.02 25.59 -36.33
CA TYR A 164 -20.38 25.62 -37.64
C TYR A 164 -20.95 24.59 -38.62
N GLN A 165 -21.40 23.40 -38.17
CA GLN A 165 -22.02 22.37 -39.01
C GLN A 165 -23.26 22.85 -39.79
N ARG A 166 -23.97 23.86 -39.27
CA ARG A 166 -25.15 24.43 -39.94
C ARG A 166 -24.76 25.26 -41.17
N ARG A 167 -23.49 25.68 -41.26
CA ARG A 167 -22.99 26.62 -42.27
C ARG A 167 -22.12 25.98 -43.35
N SER A 168 -21.52 24.81 -43.10
CA SER A 168 -20.57 24.19 -44.03
C SER A 168 -20.57 22.66 -43.94
N SER A 169 -20.34 21.99 -45.07
CA SER A 169 -20.13 20.53 -45.15
C SER A 169 -18.92 20.09 -44.31
N ALA A 170 -17.87 20.93 -44.23
CA ALA A 170 -16.70 20.68 -43.38
C ALA A 170 -17.08 20.61 -41.89
N GLY A 171 -18.06 21.40 -41.44
CA GLY A 171 -18.57 21.33 -40.07
C GLY A 171 -19.36 20.05 -39.79
N ARG A 172 -20.12 19.55 -40.76
CA ARG A 172 -20.82 18.25 -40.66
C ARG A 172 -19.83 17.10 -40.57
N PHE A 173 -18.77 17.13 -41.40
CA PHE A 173 -17.69 16.16 -41.34
C PHE A 173 -16.95 16.22 -39.98
N GLY A 174 -16.66 17.43 -39.49
CA GLY A 174 -16.06 17.60 -38.17
C GLY A 174 -16.94 17.04 -37.05
N LEU A 175 -18.27 17.23 -37.10
CA LEU A 175 -19.17 16.63 -36.12
C LEU A 175 -19.16 15.10 -36.20
N LEU A 176 -19.15 14.52 -37.41
CA LEU A 176 -19.03 13.08 -37.58
C LEU A 176 -17.74 12.53 -36.95
N LEU A 177 -16.60 13.20 -37.17
CA LEU A 177 -15.34 12.86 -36.50
C LEU A 177 -15.44 12.98 -34.98
N LEU A 178 -16.09 14.01 -34.46
CA LEU A 178 -16.29 14.17 -33.02
C LEU A 178 -17.13 13.02 -32.44
N THR A 179 -18.25 12.67 -33.08
CA THR A 179 -19.09 11.55 -32.64
C THR A 179 -18.34 10.22 -32.67
N GLY A 180 -17.56 9.98 -33.73
CA GLY A 180 -16.66 8.83 -33.80
C GLY A 180 -15.59 8.84 -32.70
N GLY A 181 -15.00 10.01 -32.39
CA GLY A 181 -14.02 10.17 -31.32
C GLY A 181 -14.58 9.93 -29.92
N ILE A 182 -15.85 10.31 -29.67
CA ILE A 182 -16.56 10.02 -28.42
C ILE A 182 -16.78 8.51 -28.29
N LEU A 183 -17.27 7.85 -29.34
CA LEU A 183 -17.43 6.39 -29.35
C LEU A 183 -16.10 5.67 -29.14
N ALA A 184 -15.04 6.10 -29.84
CA ALA A 184 -13.71 5.55 -29.65
C ALA A 184 -13.19 5.74 -28.22
N SER A 185 -13.45 6.91 -27.61
CA SER A 185 -13.08 7.16 -26.21
C SER A 185 -13.85 6.27 -25.23
N PHE A 186 -15.13 6.01 -25.50
CA PHE A 186 -15.94 5.08 -24.72
C PHE A 186 -15.36 3.66 -24.76
N PHE A 187 -15.07 3.14 -25.96
CA PHE A 187 -14.46 1.81 -26.10
C PHE A 187 -13.05 1.76 -25.51
N ALA A 188 -12.24 2.81 -25.68
CA ALA A 188 -10.92 2.89 -25.06
C ALA A 188 -11.01 2.83 -23.52
N SER A 189 -11.94 3.56 -22.91
CA SER A 189 -12.21 3.50 -21.47
C SER A 189 -12.65 2.10 -21.02
N LEU A 190 -13.51 1.44 -21.81
CA LEU A 190 -13.98 0.09 -21.50
C LEU A 190 -12.85 -0.95 -21.58
N ILE A 191 -11.95 -0.82 -22.57
CA ILE A 191 -10.74 -1.65 -22.68
C ILE A 191 -9.81 -1.41 -21.48
N MET A 192 -9.54 -0.14 -21.13
CA MET A 192 -8.71 0.19 -19.97
C MET A 192 -9.31 -0.32 -18.66
N PHE A 193 -10.64 -0.25 -18.50
CA PHE A 193 -11.34 -0.79 -17.34
C PHE A 193 -11.16 -2.31 -17.23
N GLN A 194 -11.35 -3.05 -18.33
CA GLN A 194 -11.16 -4.50 -18.34
C GLN A 194 -9.72 -4.87 -17.98
N ILE A 195 -8.74 -4.20 -18.59
CA ILE A 195 -7.32 -4.42 -18.28
C ILE A 195 -7.02 -4.09 -16.81
N SER A 196 -7.55 -2.99 -16.30
CA SER A 196 -7.35 -2.58 -14.91
C SER A 196 -7.93 -3.58 -13.92
N SER A 197 -9.06 -4.23 -14.24
CA SER A 197 -9.68 -5.25 -13.39
C SER A 197 -8.77 -6.47 -13.15
N LEU A 198 -7.83 -6.73 -14.07
CA LEU A 198 -6.88 -7.84 -13.99
C LEU A 198 -5.62 -7.49 -13.19
N ASN A 199 -5.43 -6.24 -12.79
CA ASN A 199 -4.24 -5.77 -12.07
C ASN A 199 -4.36 -5.87 -10.53
N TYR A 200 -5.10 -6.87 -10.04
CA TYR A 200 -5.32 -7.13 -8.61
C TYR A 200 -4.85 -8.54 -8.19
N PRO A 201 -3.56 -8.88 -8.39
CA PRO A 201 -3.03 -10.21 -8.07
C PRO A 201 -3.09 -10.56 -6.58
N GLY A 202 -3.02 -9.60 -5.65
CA GLY A 202 -3.14 -9.87 -4.22
C GLY A 202 -4.52 -10.43 -3.84
N GLY A 203 -5.59 -9.85 -4.41
CA GLY A 203 -6.95 -10.38 -4.21
C GLY A 203 -7.13 -11.79 -4.78
N GLN A 204 -6.52 -12.07 -5.93
CA GLN A 204 -6.52 -13.40 -6.52
C GLN A 204 -5.70 -14.39 -5.67
N ALA A 205 -4.54 -13.97 -5.14
CA ALA A 205 -3.70 -14.80 -4.29
C ALA A 205 -4.43 -15.20 -3.00
N LEU A 206 -5.15 -14.26 -2.37
CA LEU A 206 -5.98 -14.56 -1.20
C LEU A 206 -7.10 -15.55 -1.53
N LYS A 207 -7.78 -15.39 -2.67
CA LYS A 207 -8.79 -16.35 -3.13
C LYS A 207 -8.20 -17.73 -3.37
N SER A 208 -7.04 -17.83 -4.04
CA SER A 208 -6.35 -19.08 -4.29
C SER A 208 -5.92 -19.75 -2.99
N LEU A 209 -5.39 -18.98 -2.02
CA LEU A 209 -5.03 -19.49 -0.69
C LEU A 209 -6.21 -20.18 -0.02
N HIS A 210 -7.39 -19.55 -0.08
CA HIS A 210 -8.62 -20.12 0.46
C HIS A 210 -9.06 -21.41 -0.22
N VAL A 211 -8.97 -21.48 -1.54
CA VAL A 211 -9.32 -22.69 -2.30
C VAL A 211 -8.34 -23.83 -1.99
N ILE A 212 -7.04 -23.55 -1.89
CA ILE A 212 -6.01 -24.56 -1.63
C ILE A 212 -6.15 -25.16 -0.22
N ASN A 213 -6.62 -24.35 0.73
CA ASN A 213 -6.67 -24.70 2.15
C ASN A 213 -8.11 -24.81 2.68
N GLU A 214 -9.08 -25.13 1.82
CA GLU A 214 -10.49 -25.17 2.19
C GLU A 214 -10.77 -26.10 3.39
N SER A 215 -10.02 -27.19 3.52
CA SER A 215 -10.18 -28.18 4.59
C SER A 215 -9.44 -27.85 5.90
N THR A 216 -8.63 -26.80 5.96
CA THR A 216 -7.86 -26.47 7.18
C THR A 216 -8.60 -25.44 8.04
N PRO A 217 -8.92 -25.78 9.30
CA PRO A 217 -9.79 -24.95 10.14
C PRO A 217 -9.07 -23.67 10.60
N PHE A 218 -7.79 -23.75 10.91
CA PHE A 218 -7.02 -22.63 11.46
C PHE A 218 -5.78 -22.35 10.62
N ILE A 219 -5.70 -21.13 10.09
CA ILE A 219 -4.55 -20.61 9.36
C ILE A 219 -4.28 -19.20 9.85
N SER A 220 -2.99 -18.91 10.05
CA SER A 220 -2.48 -17.56 10.30
C SER A 220 -1.73 -17.09 9.05
N VAL A 221 -2.21 -16.01 8.42
CA VAL A 221 -1.71 -15.46 7.15
C VAL A 221 -1.06 -14.11 7.41
N HIS A 222 0.19 -13.95 6.96
CA HIS A 222 0.79 -12.63 6.77
C HIS A 222 0.56 -12.15 5.34
N MET A 223 0.17 -10.89 5.19
CA MET A 223 0.04 -10.22 3.89
C MET A 223 0.97 -9.02 3.87
N ASP A 224 1.92 -9.01 2.94
CA ASP A 224 2.80 -7.85 2.77
C ASP A 224 2.07 -6.65 2.14
N ALA A 225 2.73 -5.49 2.15
CA ALA A 225 2.15 -4.24 1.68
C ALA A 225 1.71 -4.33 0.21
N GLU A 226 2.53 -4.92 -0.67
CA GLU A 226 2.20 -5.07 -2.09
C GLU A 226 0.99 -5.99 -2.32
N THR A 227 0.91 -7.09 -1.57
CA THR A 227 -0.25 -7.99 -1.58
C THR A 227 -1.52 -7.24 -1.19
N ALA A 228 -1.49 -6.46 -0.10
CA ALA A 228 -2.62 -5.67 0.35
C ALA A 228 -3.01 -4.58 -0.67
N MET A 229 -2.04 -3.87 -1.24
CA MET A 229 -2.25 -2.82 -2.25
C MET A 229 -2.83 -3.36 -3.55
N THR A 230 -2.63 -4.64 -3.85
CA THR A 230 -3.15 -5.32 -5.03
C THR A 230 -4.43 -6.12 -4.77
N GLY A 231 -5.20 -5.74 -3.75
CA GLY A 231 -6.58 -6.18 -3.55
C GLY A 231 -6.79 -7.28 -2.51
N ALA A 232 -5.74 -7.74 -1.82
CA ALA A 232 -5.94 -8.62 -0.66
C ALA A 232 -6.48 -7.80 0.51
N SER A 233 -7.71 -8.10 0.93
CA SER A 233 -8.36 -7.43 2.05
C SER A 233 -9.26 -8.40 2.80
N LEU A 234 -9.62 -8.07 4.03
CA LEU A 234 -10.54 -8.86 4.85
C LEU A 234 -11.93 -9.04 4.21
N PHE A 235 -12.33 -8.16 3.30
CA PHE A 235 -13.58 -8.35 2.53
C PHE A 235 -13.52 -9.57 1.59
N GLY A 236 -12.33 -10.04 1.25
CA GLY A 236 -12.11 -11.23 0.42
C GLY A 236 -11.98 -12.54 1.20
N GLN A 237 -12.07 -12.51 2.54
CA GLN A 237 -11.93 -13.72 3.35
C GLN A 237 -13.15 -14.63 3.19
N THR A 238 -12.92 -15.94 3.03
CA THR A 238 -14.02 -16.93 3.02
C THR A 238 -14.14 -17.68 4.34
N ASN A 239 -13.06 -17.77 5.12
CA ASN A 239 -13.02 -18.40 6.43
C ASN A 239 -12.77 -17.33 7.52
N THR A 240 -13.71 -17.22 8.47
CA THR A 240 -13.67 -16.26 9.59
C THR A 240 -12.79 -16.71 10.75
N ASP A 241 -12.49 -18.00 10.85
CA ASP A 241 -11.65 -18.57 11.92
C ASP A 241 -10.15 -18.40 11.64
N TRP A 242 -9.81 -17.97 10.42
CA TRP A 242 -8.44 -17.65 10.05
C TRP A 242 -8.02 -16.28 10.57
N LYS A 243 -6.73 -16.17 10.92
CA LYS A 243 -6.12 -14.92 11.35
C LYS A 243 -5.35 -14.30 10.19
N TYR A 244 -5.58 -13.02 9.93
CA TYR A 244 -4.85 -12.26 8.93
C TYR A 244 -4.09 -11.12 9.59
N SER A 245 -2.85 -10.93 9.19
CA SER A 245 -1.99 -9.88 9.70
C SER A 245 -1.33 -9.13 8.55
N LYS A 246 -1.40 -7.80 8.63
CA LYS A 246 -0.59 -6.88 7.83
C LYS A 246 0.39 -6.13 8.73
N ASN A 247 0.97 -6.84 9.69
CA ASN A 247 1.94 -6.23 10.58
C ASN A 247 3.23 -5.93 9.81
N GLU A 248 3.44 -4.65 9.52
CA GLU A 248 4.61 -4.16 8.78
C GLU A 248 5.86 -4.07 9.68
N LYS A 249 5.73 -4.29 11.00
CA LYS A 249 6.87 -4.35 11.93
C LYS A 249 7.65 -5.66 11.82
N ASP A 250 7.01 -6.72 11.34
CA ASP A 250 7.66 -8.02 11.15
C ASP A 250 8.56 -7.93 9.92
N ALA A 251 9.88 -7.90 10.14
CA ALA A 251 10.86 -7.65 9.08
C ALA A 251 11.91 -8.75 8.97
N THR A 252 12.21 -9.44 10.07
CA THR A 252 13.19 -10.53 10.15
C THR A 252 12.52 -11.90 10.16
N GLU A 253 13.23 -12.93 9.71
CA GLU A 253 12.72 -14.31 9.74
C GLU A 253 12.24 -14.72 11.14
N GLU A 254 12.97 -14.31 12.19
CA GLU A 254 12.57 -14.52 13.58
C GLU A 254 11.23 -13.87 13.94
N ASP A 255 10.89 -12.70 13.38
CA ASP A 255 9.59 -12.05 13.59
C ASP A 255 8.45 -12.90 13.00
N PHE A 256 8.61 -13.36 11.76
CA PHE A 256 7.60 -14.19 11.09
C PHE A 256 7.38 -15.53 11.81
N ILE A 257 8.47 -16.15 12.27
CA ILE A 257 8.43 -17.42 13.01
C ILE A 257 7.77 -17.20 14.38
N GLU A 258 8.17 -16.15 15.12
CA GLU A 258 7.55 -15.83 16.41
C GLU A 258 6.04 -15.61 16.27
N ALA A 259 5.62 -14.85 15.26
CA ALA A 259 4.23 -14.52 15.01
C ALA A 259 3.37 -15.72 14.56
N ARG A 260 3.98 -16.90 14.37
CA ARG A 260 3.31 -18.16 14.01
C ARG A 260 2.55 -18.06 12.68
N TYR A 261 3.09 -17.35 11.69
CA TYR A 261 2.46 -17.33 10.37
C TYR A 261 2.60 -18.70 9.71
N THR A 262 1.46 -19.32 9.44
CA THR A 262 1.40 -20.58 8.69
C THR A 262 1.57 -20.36 7.20
N HIS A 263 1.11 -19.22 6.70
CA HIS A 263 1.18 -18.83 5.30
C HIS A 263 1.61 -17.37 5.18
N ILE A 264 2.32 -17.06 4.11
CA ILE A 264 2.75 -15.70 3.78
C ILE A 264 2.37 -15.43 2.33
N LEU A 265 1.65 -14.34 2.10
CA LEU A 265 1.43 -13.79 0.76
C LEU A 265 2.41 -12.64 0.56
N THR A 266 3.31 -12.79 -0.41
CA THR A 266 4.35 -11.81 -0.66
C THR A 266 4.70 -11.62 -2.13
N ALA A 267 5.07 -10.40 -2.49
CA ALA A 267 5.69 -10.10 -3.79
C ALA A 267 7.20 -10.43 -3.84
N ASN A 268 7.84 -10.60 -2.67
CA ASN A 268 9.29 -10.71 -2.52
C ASN A 268 9.67 -12.04 -1.84
N PRO A 269 9.47 -13.20 -2.51
CA PRO A 269 9.69 -14.52 -1.93
C PRO A 269 11.16 -14.77 -1.52
N GLU A 270 12.11 -14.08 -2.15
CA GLU A 270 13.54 -14.16 -1.87
C GLU A 270 13.94 -13.71 -0.46
N LYS A 271 13.05 -12.98 0.25
CA LYS A 271 13.26 -12.62 1.66
C LYS A 271 13.11 -13.80 2.61
N PHE A 272 12.58 -14.93 2.14
CA PHE A 272 12.25 -16.08 2.97
C PHE A 272 13.11 -17.28 2.59
N ASN A 273 13.81 -17.86 3.57
CA ASN A 273 14.59 -19.06 3.35
C ASN A 273 13.71 -20.26 2.94
N SER A 274 14.08 -20.91 1.83
CA SER A 274 13.39 -22.09 1.29
C SER A 274 13.40 -23.31 2.21
N SER A 275 14.25 -23.32 3.24
CA SER A 275 14.29 -24.36 4.28
C SER A 275 13.18 -24.19 5.33
N LEU A 276 12.60 -23.00 5.43
CA LEU A 276 11.59 -22.63 6.43
C LEU A 276 10.21 -22.42 5.80
N PHE A 277 10.19 -21.95 4.56
CA PHE A 277 8.99 -21.68 3.80
C PHE A 277 9.08 -22.30 2.41
N GLU A 278 8.03 -22.99 1.99
CA GLU A 278 7.90 -23.52 0.64
C GLU A 278 6.88 -22.72 -0.17
N THR A 279 7.10 -22.57 -1.48
CA THR A 279 6.12 -21.92 -2.36
C THR A 279 5.06 -22.95 -2.75
N VAL A 280 3.81 -22.73 -2.32
CA VAL A 280 2.68 -23.61 -2.67
C VAL A 280 1.88 -23.12 -3.87
N HIS A 281 1.89 -21.80 -4.12
CA HIS A 281 1.19 -21.22 -5.26
C HIS A 281 1.86 -19.93 -5.73
N VAL A 282 1.73 -19.65 -7.02
CA VAL A 282 2.21 -18.41 -7.65
C VAL A 282 1.06 -17.77 -8.40
N THR A 283 0.68 -16.57 -7.97
CA THR A 283 -0.32 -15.75 -8.64
C THR A 283 0.36 -14.87 -9.66
N TYR A 284 -0.09 -15.01 -10.90
CA TYR A 284 0.41 -14.25 -12.03
C TYR A 284 -0.45 -13.01 -12.23
N GLY A 285 0.17 -11.91 -12.62
CA GLY A 285 -0.52 -10.67 -12.99
C GLY A 285 0.03 -10.12 -14.29
N ILE A 286 -0.62 -9.06 -14.79
CA ILE A 286 -0.21 -8.40 -16.02
C ILE A 286 1.18 -7.78 -15.84
N GLY A 287 2.15 -8.23 -16.64
CA GLY A 287 3.49 -7.65 -16.70
C GLY A 287 3.56 -6.59 -17.78
N ASN A 288 3.44 -7.01 -19.04
CA ASN A 288 3.48 -6.13 -20.21
C ASN A 288 2.32 -6.43 -21.15
N ILE A 289 1.73 -5.39 -21.73
CA ILE A 289 0.69 -5.49 -22.75
C ILE A 289 1.36 -5.30 -24.10
N GLN A 290 1.36 -6.32 -24.94
CA GLN A 290 1.87 -6.24 -26.31
C GLN A 290 0.71 -6.35 -27.29
N LEU A 291 0.53 -5.33 -28.11
CA LEU A 291 -0.49 -5.34 -29.16
C LEU A 291 0.05 -6.13 -30.34
N ILE A 292 -0.45 -7.35 -30.56
CA ILE A 292 0.00 -8.20 -31.66
C ILE A 292 -0.81 -7.87 -32.90
N LEU A 293 -0.11 -7.46 -33.95
CA LEU A 293 -0.67 -7.34 -35.29
C LEU A 293 -0.88 -8.77 -35.87
N PRO A 294 -2.00 -9.03 -36.58
CA PRO A 294 -2.48 -10.37 -36.91
C PRO A 294 -1.53 -11.33 -37.67
N ASN A 295 -0.37 -10.88 -38.15
CA ASN A 295 0.51 -11.66 -39.04
C ASN A 295 1.78 -12.22 -38.39
N LYS A 296 1.93 -12.20 -37.06
CA LYS A 296 3.09 -12.85 -36.41
C LYS A 296 2.69 -14.18 -35.78
N VAL A 297 3.06 -15.28 -36.46
CA VAL A 297 3.14 -16.61 -35.86
C VAL A 297 4.36 -16.63 -34.95
N TYR A 298 4.16 -16.76 -33.64
CA TYR A 298 5.24 -16.81 -32.65
C TYR A 298 5.45 -18.24 -32.14
N GLN A 299 6.72 -18.62 -31.96
CA GLN A 299 7.13 -19.84 -31.27
C GLN A 299 6.95 -19.68 -29.76
N ASP A 300 6.39 -20.73 -29.15
CA ASP A 300 5.88 -20.77 -27.77
C ASP A 300 6.98 -21.13 -26.76
N THR A 301 7.95 -20.24 -26.56
CA THR A 301 9.06 -20.46 -25.61
C THR A 301 9.24 -19.32 -24.61
N GLY A 302 8.15 -18.61 -24.27
CA GLY A 302 8.16 -17.42 -23.40
C GLY A 302 7.20 -17.49 -22.20
N PRO A 303 7.10 -16.44 -21.36
CA PRO A 303 6.29 -16.40 -20.13
C PRO A 303 4.82 -16.76 -20.41
N LYS A 304 4.08 -17.26 -19.39
CA LYS A 304 2.64 -17.57 -19.52
C LYS A 304 1.91 -16.40 -20.19
N LYS A 305 1.21 -16.68 -21.28
CA LYS A 305 0.48 -15.68 -22.05
C LYS A 305 -1.00 -15.97 -22.00
N GLU A 306 -1.79 -14.91 -21.87
CA GLU A 306 -3.24 -15.00 -21.92
C GLU A 306 -3.77 -14.12 -23.04
N ILE A 307 -4.69 -14.69 -23.83
CA ILE A 307 -5.38 -13.96 -24.89
C ILE A 307 -6.66 -13.39 -24.28
N ILE A 308 -6.68 -12.08 -24.09
CA ILE A 308 -7.87 -11.38 -23.63
C ILE A 308 -8.69 -11.01 -24.87
N ASN A 309 -9.88 -11.59 -24.97
CA ASN A 309 -10.85 -11.21 -25.99
C ASN A 309 -11.73 -10.08 -25.45
N LEU A 310 -11.48 -8.87 -25.92
CA LEU A 310 -12.26 -7.68 -25.56
C LEU A 310 -13.49 -7.60 -26.46
N PHE A 311 -14.63 -7.96 -25.88
CA PHE A 311 -15.96 -7.84 -26.51
C PHE A 311 -16.12 -8.61 -27.84
N GLY A 312 -15.27 -9.60 -28.12
CA GLY A 312 -15.29 -10.36 -29.37
C GLY A 312 -14.65 -9.64 -30.56
N ILE A 313 -14.14 -8.42 -30.36
CA ILE A 313 -13.71 -7.52 -31.44
C ILE A 313 -12.18 -7.36 -31.45
N VAL A 314 -11.56 -7.27 -30.27
CA VAL A 314 -10.11 -7.04 -30.14
C VAL A 314 -9.49 -8.17 -29.33
N ARG A 315 -8.48 -8.84 -29.90
CA ARG A 315 -7.66 -9.83 -29.18
C ARG A 315 -6.37 -9.16 -28.74
N LEU A 316 -6.13 -9.08 -27.43
CA LEU A 316 -4.87 -8.63 -26.86
C LEU A 316 -4.14 -9.82 -26.26
N GLU A 317 -2.88 -10.00 -26.64
CA GLU A 317 -1.99 -10.95 -25.96
C GLU A 317 -1.32 -10.22 -24.80
N VAL A 318 -1.48 -10.74 -23.59
CA VAL A 318 -0.89 -10.16 -22.40
C VAL A 318 0.14 -11.11 -21.83
N ALA A 319 1.35 -10.59 -21.65
CA ALA A 319 2.41 -11.32 -20.97
C ALA A 319 2.15 -11.27 -19.47
N LEU A 320 1.96 -12.44 -18.87
CA LEU A 320 1.80 -12.58 -17.44
C LEU A 320 3.16 -12.79 -16.78
N THR A 321 3.37 -12.12 -15.65
CA THR A 321 4.56 -12.29 -14.82
C THR A 321 4.12 -12.74 -13.43
N PRO A 322 4.92 -13.56 -12.72
CA PRO A 322 4.63 -13.85 -11.33
C PRO A 322 4.62 -12.53 -10.53
N LYS A 323 3.60 -12.33 -9.70
CA LYS A 323 3.42 -11.09 -8.92
C LYS A 323 3.37 -11.37 -7.44
N ILE A 324 2.59 -12.37 -7.01
CA ILE A 324 2.42 -12.71 -5.60
C ILE A 324 2.66 -14.21 -5.42
N TYR A 325 3.45 -14.55 -4.42
CA TYR A 325 3.78 -15.91 -4.04
C TYR A 325 3.05 -16.24 -2.75
N THR A 326 2.45 -17.43 -2.72
CA THR A 326 1.88 -18.02 -1.52
C THR A 326 2.90 -18.98 -0.95
N LEU A 327 3.48 -18.60 0.19
CA LEU A 327 4.43 -19.41 0.93
C LEU A 327 3.69 -20.13 2.06
N ARG A 328 4.09 -21.37 2.34
CA ARG A 328 3.64 -22.18 3.48
C ARG A 328 4.81 -22.45 4.40
N ALA A 329 4.63 -22.28 5.70
CA ALA A 329 5.61 -22.61 6.71
C ALA A 329 5.81 -24.13 6.80
N ILE A 330 7.06 -24.58 6.78
CA ILE A 330 7.45 -26.00 6.89
C ILE A 330 8.38 -26.26 8.09
N TYR A 331 8.58 -25.26 8.94
CA TYR A 331 9.50 -25.38 10.08
C TYR A 331 8.88 -26.13 11.27
N SER A 332 9.73 -26.82 12.02
CA SER A 332 9.32 -27.60 13.20
C SER A 332 9.17 -26.72 14.45
N GLN A 333 8.52 -27.26 15.49
CA GLN A 333 8.47 -26.58 16.81
C GLN A 333 9.87 -26.34 17.39
N LYS A 334 10.84 -27.20 17.08
CA LYS A 334 12.25 -27.00 17.46
C LYS A 334 12.83 -25.76 16.80
N THR A 335 12.58 -25.57 15.52
CA THR A 335 13.02 -24.39 14.78
C THR A 335 12.39 -23.12 15.35
N TRP A 336 11.11 -23.18 15.74
CA TRP A 336 10.44 -22.07 16.41
C TRP A 336 11.10 -21.71 17.75
N VAL A 337 11.35 -22.70 18.61
CA VAL A 337 12.07 -22.47 19.89
C VAL A 337 13.43 -21.85 19.62
N GLN A 338 14.20 -22.39 18.67
CA GLN A 338 15.52 -21.84 18.33
C GLN A 338 15.46 -20.39 17.83
N ALA A 339 14.46 -20.03 17.04
CA ALA A 339 14.26 -18.64 16.60
C ALA A 339 14.01 -17.71 17.79
N LEU A 340 13.19 -18.12 18.77
CA LEU A 340 12.98 -17.36 19.99
C LEU A 340 14.26 -17.21 20.83
N LEU A 341 15.05 -18.27 20.95
CA LEU A 341 16.33 -18.24 21.68
C LEU A 341 17.35 -17.30 21.03
N ARG A 342 17.32 -17.15 19.69
CA ARG A 342 18.16 -16.17 18.97
C ARG A 342 17.66 -14.75 19.14
N LYS A 343 16.33 -14.56 19.14
CA LYS A 343 15.69 -13.24 19.19
C LYS A 343 15.77 -12.61 20.59
N TYR A 344 15.55 -13.41 21.63
CA TYR A 344 15.44 -12.92 23.01
C TYR A 344 16.67 -13.31 23.83
N PRO A 345 17.45 -12.34 24.33
CA PRO A 345 18.60 -12.62 25.20
C PRO A 345 18.22 -13.40 26.45
N VAL A 346 17.05 -13.11 27.03
CA VAL A 346 16.52 -13.80 28.21
C VAL A 346 15.11 -14.27 27.93
N ILE A 347 14.88 -15.57 28.03
CA ILE A 347 13.57 -16.18 27.81
C ILE A 347 13.28 -17.29 28.82
N LEU A 348 12.08 -17.23 29.40
CA LEU A 348 11.56 -18.20 30.35
C LEU A 348 10.38 -18.95 29.73
N PHE A 349 10.54 -20.26 29.56
CA PHE A 349 9.42 -21.15 29.27
C PHE A 349 8.76 -21.56 30.59
N SER A 350 7.45 -21.39 30.67
CA SER A 350 6.65 -21.48 31.88
C SER A 350 5.33 -22.21 31.63
N LYS A 351 4.61 -22.53 32.71
CA LYS A 351 3.20 -22.89 32.67
C LYS A 351 2.40 -22.05 33.66
N THR A 352 1.20 -21.60 33.27
CA THR A 352 0.39 -20.67 34.07
C THR A 352 0.05 -21.20 35.47
N TYR A 353 -0.26 -22.50 35.56
CA TYR A 353 -0.65 -23.18 36.79
C TYR A 353 0.53 -23.65 37.66
N CYS A 354 1.77 -23.57 37.17
CA CYS A 354 2.92 -24.17 37.86
C CYS A 354 3.46 -23.30 39.03
N PRO A 355 3.52 -23.83 40.27
CA PRO A 355 4.00 -23.05 41.43
C PRO A 355 5.49 -22.71 41.33
N TYR A 356 6.33 -23.61 40.81
CA TYR A 356 7.75 -23.35 40.59
C TYR A 356 7.98 -22.26 39.53
N CYS A 357 7.13 -22.19 38.50
CA CYS A 357 7.20 -21.12 37.50
C CYS A 357 6.88 -19.76 38.12
N LYS A 358 5.87 -19.68 38.99
CA LYS A 358 5.54 -18.44 39.72
C LYS A 358 6.71 -17.94 40.56
N ARG A 359 7.38 -18.85 41.29
CA ARG A 359 8.58 -18.51 42.09
C ARG A 359 9.76 -18.10 41.21
N ALA A 360 9.99 -18.77 40.08
CA ALA A 360 11.05 -18.39 39.14
C ALA A 360 10.83 -16.99 38.56
N LYS A 361 9.60 -16.65 38.16
CA LYS A 361 9.25 -15.29 37.69
C LYS A 361 9.53 -14.23 38.75
N GLN A 362 9.13 -14.48 39.99
CA GLN A 362 9.41 -13.58 41.12
C GLN A 362 10.91 -13.42 41.38
N LEU A 363 11.68 -14.49 41.25
CA LEU A 363 13.13 -14.47 41.42
C LEU A 363 13.81 -13.65 40.33
N ILE A 364 13.48 -13.92 39.06
CA ILE A 364 14.09 -13.26 37.90
C ILE A 364 13.71 -11.77 37.83
N ALA A 365 12.50 -11.40 38.24
CA ALA A 365 12.05 -10.01 38.30
C ALA A 365 12.92 -9.12 39.21
N LYS A 366 13.74 -9.69 40.10
CA LYS A 366 14.73 -8.93 40.89
C LYS A 366 15.93 -8.46 40.06
N TYR A 367 16.20 -9.12 38.93
CA TYR A 367 17.44 -8.96 38.14
C TYR A 367 17.21 -8.38 36.76
N SER A 368 16.07 -8.67 36.12
CA SER A 368 15.75 -8.13 34.80
C SER A 368 14.27 -7.90 34.64
N ASN A 369 13.93 -6.74 34.09
CA ASN A 369 12.57 -6.39 33.66
C ASN A 369 12.33 -6.75 32.18
N SER A 370 13.37 -7.14 31.45
CA SER A 370 13.35 -7.37 30.00
C SER A 370 13.41 -8.86 29.66
N ILE A 371 12.53 -9.66 30.27
CA ILE A 371 12.44 -11.10 30.01
C ILE A 371 11.24 -11.44 29.12
N LYS A 372 11.46 -12.27 28.10
CA LYS A 372 10.37 -12.90 27.37
C LYS A 372 9.85 -14.10 28.15
N ILE A 373 8.54 -14.14 28.42
CA ILE A 373 7.89 -15.29 29.07
C ILE A 373 6.99 -15.96 28.03
N ILE A 374 7.15 -17.28 27.87
CA ILE A 374 6.28 -18.11 27.04
C ILE A 374 5.53 -19.09 27.95
N GLU A 375 4.21 -18.95 28.02
CA GLU A 375 3.34 -19.89 28.73
C GLU A 375 3.00 -21.05 27.80
N VAL A 376 3.77 -22.13 27.89
CA VAL A 376 3.68 -23.25 26.95
C VAL A 376 2.34 -23.96 27.02
N ASP A 377 1.64 -23.90 28.16
CA ASP A 377 0.30 -24.48 28.33
C ASP A 377 -0.81 -23.73 27.57
N LEU A 378 -0.57 -22.49 27.12
CA LEU A 378 -1.51 -21.72 26.30
C LEU A 378 -1.27 -21.90 24.79
N GLU A 379 -0.22 -22.63 24.41
CA GLU A 379 0.13 -22.89 23.01
C GLU A 379 -0.58 -24.17 22.52
N GLU A 380 -1.15 -24.14 21.31
CA GLU A 380 -1.84 -25.29 20.70
C GLU A 380 -0.96 -26.56 20.65
N ASN A 381 0.33 -26.39 20.35
CA ASN A 381 1.29 -27.49 20.21
C ASN A 381 2.20 -27.64 21.44
N SER A 382 1.65 -27.42 22.63
CA SER A 382 2.38 -27.43 23.92
C SER A 382 3.28 -28.66 24.12
N ARG A 383 2.82 -29.85 23.73
CA ARG A 383 3.58 -31.11 23.84
C ARG A 383 4.82 -31.12 22.96
N ASP A 384 4.68 -30.70 21.70
CA ASP A 384 5.79 -30.69 20.75
C ASP A 384 6.81 -29.60 21.11
N ILE A 385 6.36 -28.47 21.65
CA ILE A 385 7.23 -27.43 22.22
C ILE A 385 8.01 -28.01 23.42
N GLN A 386 7.36 -28.76 24.30
CA GLN A 386 8.02 -29.40 25.44
C GLN A 386 9.08 -30.43 24.99
N LEU A 387 8.77 -31.24 23.97
CA LEU A 387 9.73 -32.17 23.37
C LEU A 387 10.90 -31.44 22.71
N ALA A 388 10.63 -30.35 22.00
CA ALA A 388 11.65 -29.49 21.41
C ALA A 388 12.59 -28.91 22.48
N LEU A 389 12.03 -28.35 23.56
CA LEU A 389 12.80 -27.83 24.69
C LEU A 389 13.68 -28.91 25.32
N HIS A 390 13.12 -30.10 25.56
CA HIS A 390 13.89 -31.23 26.08
C HIS A 390 15.04 -31.64 25.14
N SER A 391 14.82 -31.63 23.83
CA SER A 391 15.88 -31.92 22.86
C SER A 391 16.99 -30.87 22.79
N ILE A 392 16.69 -29.62 23.19
CA ILE A 392 17.63 -28.50 23.16
C ILE A 392 18.40 -28.39 24.49
N SER A 393 17.72 -28.47 25.63
CA SER A 393 18.34 -28.25 26.94
C SER A 393 18.54 -29.50 27.79
N GLY A 394 17.99 -30.65 27.37
CA GLY A 394 17.91 -31.84 28.20
C GLY A 394 16.84 -31.77 29.30
N GLN A 395 16.15 -30.63 29.46
CA GLN A 395 15.17 -30.44 30.53
C GLN A 395 13.73 -30.63 30.03
N TYR A 396 13.00 -31.54 30.69
CA TYR A 396 11.60 -31.82 30.37
C TYR A 396 10.60 -31.01 31.20
N THR A 397 11.02 -30.51 32.37
CA THR A 397 10.15 -29.85 33.35
C THR A 397 10.18 -28.32 33.21
N PHE A 398 9.12 -27.66 33.69
CA PHE A 398 9.03 -26.20 33.75
C PHE A 398 9.17 -25.71 35.20
N PRO A 399 9.80 -24.55 35.46
CA PRO A 399 10.30 -23.57 34.48
C PRO A 399 11.57 -24.03 33.76
N ASN A 400 11.85 -23.47 32.58
CA ASN A 400 13.11 -23.65 31.87
C ASN A 400 13.62 -22.29 31.38
N LEU A 401 14.68 -21.78 32.01
CA LEU A 401 15.27 -20.47 31.71
C LEU A 401 16.40 -20.61 30.70
N PHE A 402 16.41 -19.72 29.71
CA PHE A 402 17.54 -19.52 28.81
C PHE A 402 18.07 -18.09 28.91
N ILE A 403 19.39 -17.96 28.94
CA ILE A 403 20.12 -16.70 28.83
C ILE A 403 21.15 -16.86 27.70
N HIS A 404 21.10 -15.98 26.70
CA HIS A 404 21.90 -16.01 25.46
C HIS A 404 21.90 -17.40 24.78
N GLY A 405 20.73 -18.05 24.74
CA GLY A 405 20.55 -19.37 24.14
C GLY A 405 21.06 -20.55 24.98
N GLN A 406 21.71 -20.32 26.12
CA GLN A 406 22.14 -21.37 27.06
C GLN A 406 21.05 -21.62 28.12
N SER A 407 20.73 -22.88 28.39
CA SER A 407 19.77 -23.26 29.43
C SER A 407 20.41 -23.25 30.82
N PHE A 408 19.67 -22.71 31.80
CA PHE A 408 20.05 -22.63 33.21
C PHE A 408 19.16 -23.49 34.13
N GLY A 409 18.35 -24.36 33.55
CA GLY A 409 17.59 -25.34 34.32
C GLY A 409 16.25 -24.82 34.87
N GLY A 410 15.77 -25.53 35.89
CA GLY A 410 14.53 -25.23 36.59
C GLY A 410 14.72 -24.36 37.84
N PHE A 411 13.65 -24.21 38.62
CA PHE A 411 13.66 -23.30 39.78
C PHE A 411 14.76 -23.64 40.80
N ASP A 412 15.02 -24.93 41.04
CA ASP A 412 16.04 -25.35 42.01
C ASP A 412 17.45 -24.94 41.55
N ASN A 413 17.74 -25.05 40.25
CA ASN A 413 18.99 -24.56 39.65
C ASN A 413 19.12 -23.04 39.81
N LEU A 414 18.03 -22.31 39.52
CA LEU A 414 18.01 -20.84 39.64
C LEU A 414 18.17 -20.37 41.08
N SER A 415 17.48 -21.02 42.03
CA SER A 415 17.57 -20.69 43.45
C SER A 415 18.97 -20.97 44.00
N GLU A 416 19.64 -22.01 43.51
CA GLU A 416 21.02 -22.30 43.90
C GLU A 416 21.99 -21.26 43.35
N LEU A 417 21.85 -20.87 42.08
CA LEU A 417 22.65 -19.81 41.45
C LEU A 417 22.46 -18.46 42.15
N ASP A 418 21.23 -18.17 42.60
CA ASP A 418 20.89 -16.98 43.38
C ASP A 418 21.61 -16.99 44.73
N ARG A 419 21.50 -18.10 45.48
CA ARG A 419 22.16 -18.27 46.78
C ARG A 419 23.69 -18.15 46.68
N GLN A 420 24.27 -18.60 45.57
CA GLN A 420 25.71 -18.48 45.28
C GLN A 420 26.12 -17.08 44.77
N GLY A 421 25.18 -16.14 44.59
CA GLY A 421 25.45 -14.82 44.03
C GLY A 421 25.94 -14.84 42.58
N LYS A 422 25.71 -15.94 41.86
CA LYS A 422 26.11 -16.12 40.45
C LYS A 422 25.02 -15.67 39.49
N LEU A 423 23.75 -15.74 39.91
CA LEU A 423 22.63 -15.38 39.06
C LEU A 423 22.66 -13.90 38.65
N SER A 424 23.02 -13.00 39.57
CA SER A 424 23.17 -11.58 39.27
C SER A 424 24.22 -11.30 38.19
N LYS A 425 25.34 -12.05 38.19
CA LYS A 425 26.40 -11.89 37.19
C LYS A 425 25.93 -12.24 35.78
N LEU A 426 25.12 -13.29 35.65
CA LEU A 426 24.54 -13.71 34.37
C LEU A 426 23.59 -12.66 33.76
N PHE A 427 22.98 -11.81 34.59
CA PHE A 427 22.14 -10.71 34.13
C PHE A 427 22.90 -9.39 33.99
N LEU A 428 24.13 -9.27 34.49
CA LEU A 428 24.95 -8.05 34.40
C LEU A 428 25.89 -8.05 33.18
N GLU A 429 26.19 -9.21 32.60
CA GLU A 429 26.97 -9.35 31.35
C GLU A 429 26.15 -8.99 30.08
N GLN A 430 25.11 -8.16 30.21
CA GLN A 430 24.20 -7.75 29.13
C GLN A 430 24.79 -6.72 28.17
#